data_AF-A0A0C9Q163-F1
#
_entry.id   AF-A0A0C9Q163-F1
#
_cell.length_a   1.000
_cell.length_b   1.000
_cell.length_c   1.000
_cell.angle_alpha   90.00
_cell.angle_beta   90.00
_cell.angle_gamma   90.00
#
_symmetry.space_group_name_H-M   'P 1'
#
loop_
_entity.id
_entity.type
_entity.pdbx_description
1 polymer ?
#
loop_
_entity_poly.entity_id
_entity_poly.type
_entity_poly.pdbx_seq_one_letter_code
_entity_poly.pdbx_strand_id
1 'polypeptide(L)'
;AIAAHIDQIKSGSANLQIAIATFYLNVTISQTLSVAKSECCRIVTEGVVELLKWAIDLEACYRAIQAIGNLTTTPFGQETVAIVVSVDYVMDKIRELTNTPQSGVYAKLNSAGSALLATF
;
A
#
# COMPACT_ATOMS: atom_id res chain seq x y z
N ALA A 1 -32.60 1.24 -7.14
CA ALA A 1 -31.31 1.55 -6.48
C ALA A 1 -30.25 0.47 -6.77
N ILE A 2 -30.04 0.13 -8.05
CA ILE A 2 -28.97 -0.81 -8.47
C ILE A 2 -27.64 -0.07 -8.60
N ALA A 3 -27.66 1.18 -9.10
CA ALA A 3 -26.46 2.03 -9.18
C ALA A 3 -25.79 2.22 -7.81
N ALA A 4 -26.56 2.49 -6.74
CA ALA A 4 -26.01 2.62 -5.38
C ALA A 4 -25.39 1.31 -4.85
N HIS A 5 -25.96 0.15 -5.17
CA HIS A 5 -25.36 -1.15 -4.83
C HIS A 5 -24.09 -1.42 -5.65
N ILE A 6 -24.10 -1.07 -6.93
CA ILE A 6 -22.91 -1.15 -7.79
C ILE A 6 -21.82 -0.20 -7.28
N ASP A 7 -22.17 1.01 -6.82
CA ASP A 7 -21.21 1.97 -6.27
C ASP A 7 -20.67 1.52 -4.90
N GLN A 8 -21.48 0.83 -4.09
CA GLN A 8 -20.99 0.13 -2.89
C GLN A 8 -20.04 -1.03 -3.22
N ILE A 9 -20.31 -1.78 -4.29
CA ILE A 9 -19.38 -2.79 -4.81
C ILE A 9 -18.09 -2.13 -5.31
N LYS A 10 -18.18 -0.97 -5.98
CA LYS A 10 -17.02 -0.17 -6.42
C LYS A 10 -16.20 0.40 -5.26
N SER A 11 -16.83 0.72 -4.12
CA SER A 11 -16.09 1.10 -2.90
C SER A 11 -15.32 -0.08 -2.27
N GLY A 12 -15.58 -1.31 -2.75
CA GLY A 12 -14.97 -2.55 -2.28
C GLY A 12 -15.34 -2.89 -0.83
N SER A 13 -15.80 -4.11 -0.58
CA SER A 13 -15.93 -4.55 0.82
C SER A 13 -14.55 -4.51 1.51
N ALA A 14 -14.51 -4.26 2.82
CA ALA A 14 -13.26 -4.29 3.59
C ALA A 14 -12.45 -5.57 3.33
N ASN A 15 -13.14 -6.72 3.24
CA ASN A 15 -12.52 -8.01 2.91
C ASN A 15 -11.88 -8.04 1.52
N LEU A 16 -12.49 -7.39 0.53
CA LEU A 16 -11.91 -7.28 -0.82
C LEU A 16 -10.65 -6.40 -0.78
N GLN A 17 -10.68 -5.27 -0.08
CA GLN A 17 -9.51 -4.40 0.09
C GLN A 17 -8.36 -5.16 0.74
N ILE A 18 -8.64 -5.89 1.81
CA ILE A 18 -7.65 -6.74 2.51
C ILE A 18 -7.11 -7.83 1.57
N ALA A 19 -7.98 -8.47 0.78
CA ALA A 19 -7.56 -9.51 -0.15
C ALA A 19 -6.62 -8.97 -1.24
N ILE A 20 -6.94 -7.83 -1.83
CA ILE A 20 -6.09 -7.17 -2.84
C ILE A 20 -4.76 -6.72 -2.22
N ALA A 21 -4.79 -6.08 -1.05
CA ALA A 21 -3.58 -5.67 -0.35
C ALA A 21 -2.68 -6.87 0.01
N THR A 22 -3.29 -7.97 0.43
CA THR A 22 -2.59 -9.23 0.74
C THR A 22 -1.99 -9.85 -0.51
N PHE A 23 -2.71 -9.83 -1.63
CA PHE A 23 -2.17 -10.29 -2.91
C PHE A 23 -0.91 -9.51 -3.29
N TYR A 24 -0.95 -8.17 -3.27
CA TYR A 24 0.23 -7.37 -3.57
C TYR A 24 1.36 -7.61 -2.58
N LEU A 25 1.08 -7.67 -1.28
CA LEU A 25 2.08 -7.97 -0.26
C LEU A 25 2.78 -9.32 -0.52
N ASN A 26 2.04 -10.35 -0.89
CA ASN A 26 2.62 -11.65 -1.23
C ASN A 26 3.50 -11.58 -2.48
N VAL A 27 3.11 -10.78 -3.48
CA VAL A 27 3.95 -10.54 -4.66
C VAL A 27 5.24 -9.83 -4.27
N THR A 28 5.21 -8.81 -3.40
CA THR A 28 6.44 -8.10 -3.01
C THR A 28 7.40 -8.98 -2.20
N ILE A 29 6.89 -9.90 -1.38
CA ILE A 29 7.73 -10.92 -0.70
C ILE A 29 8.48 -11.77 -1.72
N SER A 30 7.86 -12.12 -2.85
CA SER A 30 8.57 -12.86 -3.91
C SER A 30 9.68 -12.04 -4.57
N GLN A 31 9.64 -10.70 -4.47
CA GLN A 31 10.63 -9.80 -5.09
C GLN A 31 11.80 -9.46 -4.15
N THR A 32 11.71 -9.69 -2.84
CA THR A 32 12.82 -9.39 -1.90
C THR A 32 13.90 -10.46 -1.84
N LEU A 33 13.64 -11.68 -2.32
CA LEU A 33 14.56 -12.84 -2.25
C LEU A 33 15.60 -12.90 -3.38
N SER A 34 16.21 -11.78 -3.75
CA SER A 34 17.24 -11.67 -4.82
C SER A 34 16.82 -12.11 -6.23
N VAL A 35 15.52 -12.23 -6.48
CA VAL A 35 14.92 -12.56 -7.79
C VAL A 35 14.09 -11.41 -8.37
N ALA A 36 14.29 -10.19 -7.84
CA ALA A 36 13.54 -9.01 -8.22
C ALA A 36 13.58 -8.75 -9.72
N LYS A 37 12.44 -8.42 -10.31
CA LYS A 37 12.33 -7.93 -11.70
C LYS A 37 11.82 -6.50 -11.68
N SER A 38 12.53 -5.57 -12.31
CA SER A 38 12.15 -4.14 -12.37
C SER A 38 10.69 -3.96 -12.81
N GLU A 39 10.29 -4.61 -13.92
CA GLU A 39 8.92 -4.52 -14.42
C GLU A 39 7.87 -4.98 -13.39
N CYS A 40 8.16 -6.07 -12.66
CA CYS A 40 7.25 -6.56 -11.62
C CYS A 40 7.17 -5.56 -10.45
N CYS A 41 8.31 -5.06 -9.97
CA CYS A 41 8.37 -4.06 -8.92
C CYS A 41 7.58 -2.80 -9.31
N ARG A 42 7.76 -2.31 -10.55
CA ARG A 42 7.04 -1.15 -11.07
C ARG A 42 5.53 -1.38 -11.12
N ILE A 43 5.07 -2.46 -11.76
CA ILE A 43 3.63 -2.78 -11.89
C ILE A 43 2.98 -2.95 -10.52
N VAL A 44 3.67 -3.60 -9.57
CA VAL A 44 3.15 -3.79 -8.22
C VAL A 44 3.08 -2.46 -7.46
N THR A 45 4.09 -1.60 -7.58
CA THR A 45 4.06 -0.26 -6.99
C THR A 45 2.87 0.55 -7.52
N GLU A 46 2.68 0.61 -8.84
CA GLU A 46 1.55 1.30 -9.48
C GLU A 46 0.20 0.74 -8.99
N GLY A 47 0.08 -0.59 -8.88
CA GLY A 47 -1.12 -1.25 -8.38
C GLY A 47 -1.43 -0.93 -6.91
N VAL A 48 -0.40 -0.89 -6.05
CA VAL A 48 -0.56 -0.53 -4.63
C VAL A 48 -0.91 0.95 -4.47
N VAL A 49 -0.32 1.83 -5.28
CA VAL A 49 -0.64 3.26 -5.35
C VAL A 49 -2.10 3.50 -5.77
N GLU A 50 -2.60 2.76 -6.75
CA GLU A 50 -4.01 2.84 -7.15
C GLU A 50 -4.93 2.28 -6.05
N LEU A 51 -4.57 1.17 -5.40
CA LEU A 51 -5.32 0.65 -4.24
C LEU A 51 -5.43 1.70 -3.12
N LEU A 52 -4.33 2.37 -2.79
CA LEU A 52 -4.31 3.39 -1.74
C LEU A 52 -5.18 4.61 -2.06
N LYS A 53 -5.58 4.83 -3.31
CA LYS A 53 -6.51 5.91 -3.69
C LYS A 53 -7.89 5.74 -3.07
N TRP A 54 -8.36 4.50 -2.92
CA TRP A 54 -9.75 4.20 -2.52
C TRP A 54 -9.86 3.25 -1.31
N ALA A 55 -8.76 2.65 -0.86
CA ALA A 55 -8.77 1.84 0.37
C ALA A 55 -9.19 2.67 1.58
N ILE A 56 -10.04 2.15 2.45
CA ILE A 56 -10.40 2.80 3.73
C ILE A 56 -10.20 1.85 4.92
N ASP A 57 -10.08 0.55 4.64
CA ASP A 57 -9.78 -0.45 5.65
C ASP A 57 -8.34 -0.32 6.14
N LEU A 58 -8.17 -0.25 7.46
CA LEU A 58 -6.87 -0.02 8.09
C LEU A 58 -5.91 -1.21 7.92
N GLU A 59 -6.42 -2.44 7.89
CA GLU A 59 -5.61 -3.64 7.66
C GLU A 59 -5.14 -3.70 6.20
N ALA A 60 -6.01 -3.33 5.25
CA ALA A 60 -5.62 -3.18 3.85
C ALA A 60 -4.55 -2.09 3.67
N CYS A 61 -4.72 -0.93 4.30
CA CYS A 61 -3.73 0.16 4.24
C CYS A 61 -2.39 -0.26 4.86
N TYR A 62 -2.42 -0.98 5.99
CA TYR A 62 -1.21 -1.53 6.61
C TYR A 62 -0.44 -2.45 5.67
N ARG A 63 -1.13 -3.38 5.02
CA ARG A 63 -0.53 -4.32 4.08
C ARG A 63 0.02 -3.62 2.83
N ALA A 64 -0.67 -2.58 2.34
CA ALA A 64 -0.19 -1.75 1.24
C ALA A 64 1.10 -0.99 1.63
N ILE A 65 1.16 -0.39 2.82
CA ILE A 65 2.38 0.28 3.34
C ILE A 65 3.54 -0.72 3.45
N GLN A 66 3.29 -1.92 3.98
CA GLN A 66 4.31 -2.98 3.99
C GLN A 66 4.75 -3.38 2.59
N ALA A 67 3.83 -3.50 1.64
CA ALA A 67 4.17 -3.87 0.27
C ALA A 67 5.11 -2.83 -0.37
N ILE A 68 4.84 -1.54 -0.20
CA ILE A 68 5.75 -0.47 -0.65
C ILE A 68 7.10 -0.62 0.06
N GLY A 69 7.12 -0.76 1.39
CA GLY A 69 8.35 -0.92 2.16
C GLY A 69 9.20 -2.11 1.71
N ASN A 70 8.58 -3.25 1.37
CA ASN A 70 9.32 -4.38 0.79
C ASN A 70 10.01 -3.97 -0.52
N LEU A 71 9.31 -3.26 -1.39
CA LEU A 71 9.84 -2.86 -2.70
C LEU A 71 10.98 -1.83 -2.58
N THR A 72 10.97 -0.95 -1.57
CA THR A 72 12.08 -0.01 -1.33
C THR A 72 13.38 -0.70 -0.91
N THR A 73 13.31 -1.94 -0.41
CA THR A 73 14.49 -2.75 -0.08
C THR A 73 15.07 -3.54 -1.25
N THR A 74 14.40 -3.55 -2.42
CA THR A 74 14.87 -4.27 -3.61
C THR A 74 15.93 -3.46 -4.38
N PRO A 75 16.67 -4.08 -5.34
CA PRO A 75 17.56 -3.33 -6.24
C PRO A 75 16.88 -2.22 -7.06
N PHE A 76 15.54 -2.25 -7.16
CA PHE A 76 14.72 -1.25 -7.88
C PHE A 76 13.97 -0.31 -6.92
N GLY A 77 14.41 -0.23 -5.66
CA GLY A 77 13.74 0.58 -4.63
C GLY A 77 13.64 2.07 -4.97
N GLN A 78 14.64 2.63 -5.67
CA GLN A 78 14.61 4.03 -6.10
C GLN A 78 13.49 4.34 -7.09
N GLU A 79 13.18 3.41 -8.00
CA GLU A 79 12.04 3.53 -8.92
C GLU A 79 10.72 3.50 -8.14
N THR A 80 10.62 2.62 -7.14
CA THR A 80 9.45 2.55 -6.24
C THR A 80 9.25 3.88 -5.48
N VAL A 81 10.32 4.41 -4.90
CA VAL A 81 10.31 5.70 -4.19
C VAL A 81 9.86 6.83 -5.12
N ALA A 82 10.42 6.91 -6.32
CA ALA A 82 10.07 7.95 -7.29
C ALA A 82 8.57 7.91 -7.65
N ILE A 83 8.01 6.72 -7.89
CA ILE A 83 6.58 6.56 -8.18
C ILE A 83 5.74 7.02 -6.99
N VAL A 84 6.03 6.55 -5.78
CA VAL A 84 5.23 6.87 -4.59
C VAL A 84 5.27 8.37 -4.26
N VAL A 85 6.45 8.98 -4.29
CA VAL A 85 6.62 10.42 -4.00
C VAL A 85 5.98 11.30 -5.07
N SER A 86 5.88 10.83 -6.32
CA SER A 86 5.22 11.57 -7.41
C SER A 86 3.69 11.65 -7.29
N VAL A 87 3.10 10.95 -6.32
CA VAL A 87 1.65 10.84 -6.17
C VAL A 87 1.20 11.43 -4.83
N ASP A 88 0.81 12.71 -4.84
CA ASP A 88 0.49 13.51 -3.64
C ASP A 88 -0.52 12.82 -2.71
N TYR A 89 -1.61 12.27 -3.26
CA TYR A 89 -2.64 11.64 -2.43
C TYR A 89 -2.12 10.41 -1.66
N VAL A 90 -1.13 9.69 -2.20
CA VAL A 90 -0.51 8.56 -1.50
C VAL A 90 0.35 9.07 -0.36
N MET A 91 1.16 10.09 -0.61
CA MET A 91 2.02 10.69 0.41
C MET A 91 1.21 11.29 1.56
N ASP A 92 0.14 12.01 1.23
CA ASP A 92 -0.76 12.60 2.23
C ASP A 92 -1.46 11.52 3.05
N LYS A 93 -1.93 10.45 2.40
CA LYS A 93 -2.55 9.33 3.09
C LYS A 93 -1.58 8.58 4.01
N ILE A 94 -0.35 8.32 3.56
CA ILE A 94 0.67 7.68 4.42
C ILE A 94 0.92 8.57 5.65
N ARG A 95 1.07 9.89 5.47
CA ARG A 95 1.25 10.82 6.59
C ARG A 95 0.04 10.86 7.52
N GLU A 96 -1.17 10.92 6.98
CA GLU A 96 -2.42 10.93 7.74
C GLU A 96 -2.53 9.66 8.60
N LEU A 97 -2.37 8.49 7.99
CA LEU A 97 -2.42 7.20 8.68
C LEU A 97 -1.29 7.05 9.70
N THR A 98 -0.12 7.62 9.43
CA THR A 98 1.04 7.58 10.34
C THR A 98 0.84 8.48 11.55
N ASN A 99 0.32 9.70 11.35
CA ASN A 99 0.21 10.72 12.40
C ASN A 99 -1.10 10.64 13.19
N THR A 100 -2.14 10.01 12.64
CA THR A 100 -3.39 9.74 13.36
C THR A 100 -3.17 8.58 14.33
N PRO A 101 -3.26 8.77 15.66
CA PRO A 101 -3.02 7.70 16.62
C PRO A 101 -3.99 6.55 16.41
N GLN A 102 -3.48 5.39 16.01
CA GLN A 102 -4.24 4.15 15.93
C GLN A 102 -4.15 3.39 17.25
N SER A 103 -5.20 2.67 17.61
CA SER A 103 -5.26 1.91 18.87
C SER A 103 -5.39 0.40 18.63
N GLY A 104 -5.07 -0.37 19.67
CA GLY A 104 -5.16 -1.84 19.63
C GLY A 104 -4.30 -2.46 18.53
N VAL A 105 -4.91 -3.34 17.73
CA VAL A 105 -4.23 -4.10 16.66
C VAL A 105 -3.72 -3.23 15.52
N TYR A 106 -4.16 -1.97 15.42
CA TYR A 106 -3.80 -1.05 14.33
C TYR A 106 -2.67 -0.08 14.68
N ALA A 107 -2.17 -0.06 15.92
CA ALA A 107 -0.98 0.74 16.29
C ALA A 107 0.24 0.41 15.40
N LYS A 108 0.30 -0.83 14.89
CA LYS A 108 1.29 -1.29 13.89
C LYS A 108 1.31 -0.46 12.60
N LEU A 109 0.19 0.17 12.24
CA LEU A 109 0.07 1.03 11.06
C LEU A 109 0.90 2.31 11.22
N ASN A 110 0.84 2.95 12.40
CA ASN A 110 1.67 4.12 12.69
C ASN A 110 3.15 3.78 12.60
N SER A 111 3.58 2.67 13.24
CA SER A 111 4.98 2.24 13.21
C SER A 111 5.49 1.91 11.80
N ALA A 112 4.69 1.19 11.00
CA ALA A 112 5.03 0.85 9.63
C ALA A 112 5.09 2.10 8.73
N GLY A 113 4.15 3.03 8.92
CA GLY A 113 4.13 4.30 8.20
C GLY A 113 5.35 5.17 8.50
N SER A 114 5.73 5.30 9.78
CA SER A 114 6.95 6.02 10.17
C SER A 114 8.22 5.40 9.57
N ALA A 115 8.32 4.06 9.58
CA ALA A 115 9.45 3.37 8.98
C ALA A 115 9.50 3.59 7.46
N LEU A 116 8.36 3.55 6.77
CA LEU A 116 8.27 3.82 5.34
C LEU A 116 8.62 5.27 5.00
N LEU A 117 8.09 6.25 5.74
CA LEU A 117 8.38 7.66 5.52
C LEU A 117 9.87 7.98 5.67
N ALA A 118 10.60 7.26 6.54
CA ALA A 118 12.04 7.41 6.69
C ALA A 118 12.86 6.89 5.49
N THR A 119 12.22 6.22 4.52
CA THR A 119 12.87 5.75 3.28
C THR A 119 12.79 6.76 2.13
N PHE A 120 11.99 7.82 2.28
CA PHE A 120 11.83 8.92 1.31
C PHE A 120 12.69 10.13 1.71
#